data_AF-A0A956KDX4-F1
#
_entry.id   AF-A0A956KDX4-F1
#
_cell.length_a   1.000
_cell.length_b   1.000
_cell.length_c   1.000
_cell.angle_alpha   90.00
_cell.angle_beta   90.00
_cell.angle_gamma   90.00
#
_symmetry.space_group_name_H-M   'P 1'
#
loop_
_entity.id
_entity.type
_entity.pdbx_description
1 polymer ?
#
loop_
_entity_poly.entity_id
_entity_poly.type
_entity_poly.pdbx_seq_one_letter_code
_entity_poly.pdbx_strand_id
1 'polypeptide(L)'
;MTWTRFPLGAMALGFTVALACSPKETVTTGGTDDGSTGASESESSSDASSSTAGTSSSSDASGSDSSSSDGTSDPTTTTDDPSSSGTDCGFICPGDMDNVGPQCDPASQDCPDGEKCTPYVEEPGYCCVDSTHCVQVSGDKQFGDTCTRDENTDDCAKGFFCMTKTSGSTGEGICLPLCDINNGGSCDEFGGDCVAFNDGILPLCESKCDPLIQDCEGDNVGCYAVLADDKFICAQSGYEDGKGNDGDDCYTVQSCKAGLVCIGAGALEGCNSERCCSPVCDLAEMNPDACPADTEQCISPWAEGSAPPEYADVGICLVPE
;
A
#
# COMPACT_ATOMS: atom_id res chain seq x y z
N MET A 1 -39.24 25.62 42.13
CA MET A 1 -39.14 25.72 40.66
C MET A 1 -38.06 24.76 40.23
N THR A 2 -38.48 23.54 39.93
CA THR A 2 -37.66 22.40 39.53
C THR A 2 -37.45 22.52 38.02
N TRP A 3 -36.20 22.65 37.59
CA TRP A 3 -35.83 22.59 36.16
C TRP A 3 -35.04 21.31 35.92
N THR A 4 -35.73 20.33 35.37
CA THR A 4 -35.16 19.15 34.71
C THR A 4 -34.49 19.59 33.40
N ARG A 5 -33.21 19.26 33.22
CA ARG A 5 -32.53 19.34 31.92
C ARG A 5 -32.48 17.94 31.31
N PHE A 6 -33.00 17.84 30.10
CA PHE A 6 -32.93 16.67 29.22
C PHE A 6 -31.51 16.49 28.68
N PRO A 7 -31.04 15.25 28.45
CA PRO A 7 -29.79 14.98 27.75
C PRO A 7 -29.99 15.16 26.24
N LEU A 8 -29.13 15.95 25.59
CA LEU A 8 -28.99 15.91 24.13
C LEU A 8 -28.07 14.73 23.78
N GLY A 9 -28.61 13.83 22.96
CA GLY A 9 -27.97 12.62 22.52
C GLY A 9 -26.80 12.86 21.57
N ALA A 10 -25.83 11.96 21.69
CA ALA A 10 -24.72 11.78 20.79
C ALA A 10 -25.21 11.45 19.37
N MET A 11 -24.61 12.11 18.37
CA MET A 11 -24.71 11.72 16.97
C MET A 11 -23.28 11.43 16.51
N ALA A 12 -22.85 10.17 16.67
CA ALA A 12 -21.62 9.67 16.11
C ALA A 12 -21.83 9.49 14.60
N LEU A 13 -21.24 10.38 13.80
CA LEU A 13 -21.08 10.20 12.37
C LEU A 13 -19.76 9.45 12.17
N GLY A 14 -19.86 8.14 11.96
CA GLY A 14 -18.74 7.33 11.51
C GLY A 14 -18.33 7.76 10.11
N PHE A 15 -17.15 8.35 10.01
CA PHE A 15 -16.50 8.66 8.74
C PHE A 15 -15.52 7.52 8.46
N THR A 16 -15.93 6.57 7.62
CA THR A 16 -15.01 5.60 7.02
C THR A 16 -14.14 6.35 6.01
N VAL A 17 -12.87 6.54 6.34
CA VAL A 17 -11.84 7.03 5.42
C VAL A 17 -11.35 5.83 4.61
N ALA A 18 -11.68 5.80 3.32
CA ALA A 18 -11.05 4.90 2.37
C ALA A 18 -9.80 5.61 1.83
N LEU A 19 -8.63 5.02 2.06
CA LEU A 19 -7.37 5.40 1.40
C LEU A 19 -7.43 4.91 -0.06
N ALA A 20 -8.00 5.73 -0.94
CA ALA A 20 -7.99 5.45 -2.37
C ALA A 20 -6.71 6.06 -3.01
N CYS A 21 -5.75 5.21 -3.36
CA CYS A 21 -4.69 5.57 -4.30
C CYS A 21 -5.32 5.88 -5.67
N SER A 22 -5.05 7.07 -6.22
CA SER A 22 -5.46 7.43 -7.57
C SER A 22 -4.54 6.76 -8.61
N PRO A 23 -5.08 6.09 -9.65
CA PRO A 23 -4.26 5.60 -10.76
C PRO A 23 -3.82 6.74 -11.69
N LYS A 24 -2.63 6.57 -12.26
CA LYS A 24 -1.95 7.52 -13.16
C LYS A 24 -2.67 7.61 -14.51
N GLU A 25 -3.13 8.81 -14.87
CA GLU A 25 -3.71 9.12 -16.19
C GLU A 25 -2.68 8.92 -17.31
N THR A 26 -3.08 8.13 -18.32
CA THR A 26 -2.35 7.92 -19.57
C THR A 26 -2.43 9.15 -20.47
N VAL A 27 -1.28 9.78 -20.75
CA VAL A 27 -1.15 10.85 -21.74
C VAL A 27 -1.42 10.30 -23.15
N THR A 28 -2.60 10.64 -23.69
CA THR A 28 -2.93 10.44 -25.10
C THR A 28 -2.60 11.70 -25.88
N THR A 29 -1.62 11.61 -26.77
CA THR A 29 -1.32 12.60 -27.81
C THR A 29 -2.44 12.61 -28.87
N GLY A 30 -3.12 13.73 -29.01
CA GLY A 30 -4.04 14.01 -30.12
C GLY A 30 -4.09 15.52 -30.38
N GLY A 31 -3.54 15.96 -31.51
CA GLY A 31 -3.59 17.35 -31.95
C GLY A 31 -4.83 17.68 -32.78
N THR A 32 -5.14 18.98 -32.90
CA THR A 32 -5.34 19.77 -34.16
C THR A 32 -6.02 21.12 -33.85
N ASP A 33 -5.30 22.22 -34.16
CA ASP A 33 -5.64 23.59 -34.66
C ASP A 33 -6.88 24.37 -34.12
N ASP A 34 -6.89 25.70 -33.94
CA ASP A 34 -6.50 26.81 -34.85
C ASP A 34 -6.46 28.17 -34.07
N GLY A 35 -5.71 29.20 -34.55
CA GLY A 35 -6.03 30.61 -34.22
C GLY A 35 -4.97 31.69 -33.88
N SER A 36 -3.95 31.90 -34.73
CA SER A 36 -3.40 33.21 -35.19
C SER A 36 -2.78 34.30 -34.24
N THR A 37 -1.48 34.60 -34.39
CA THR A 37 -0.91 35.80 -35.10
C THR A 37 0.57 36.07 -34.72
N GLY A 38 1.45 36.36 -35.72
CA GLY A 38 2.68 37.15 -35.52
C GLY A 38 4.01 36.67 -36.13
N ALA A 39 4.17 36.86 -37.44
CA ALA A 39 5.36 36.87 -38.33
C ALA A 39 6.82 36.77 -37.79
N SER A 40 7.67 35.98 -38.48
CA SER A 40 8.64 36.48 -39.50
C SER A 40 9.64 35.43 -40.05
N GLU A 41 9.82 35.48 -41.38
CA GLU A 41 10.98 35.11 -42.26
C GLU A 41 11.37 33.62 -42.46
N SER A 42 11.07 33.03 -43.63
CA SER A 42 11.91 32.83 -44.85
C SER A 42 12.84 31.60 -44.72
N GLU A 43 12.83 30.55 -45.56
CA GLU A 43 13.09 30.47 -47.01
C GLU A 43 12.61 29.11 -47.60
N SER A 44 12.07 29.14 -48.83
CA SER A 44 12.25 28.26 -50.02
C SER A 44 12.95 26.86 -49.89
N SER A 45 12.62 25.76 -50.59
CA SER A 45 12.04 25.53 -51.93
C SER A 45 11.65 24.03 -52.15
N SER A 46 10.54 23.84 -52.87
CA SER A 46 10.26 23.00 -54.07
C SER A 46 10.68 21.53 -54.27
N ASP A 47 9.71 20.84 -54.91
CA ASP A 47 9.77 19.68 -55.83
C ASP A 47 9.74 18.24 -55.26
N ALA A 48 9.11 17.24 -55.87
CA ALA A 48 7.94 17.07 -56.75
C ALA A 48 7.79 15.55 -57.00
N SER A 49 6.54 15.06 -57.05
CA SER A 49 6.02 13.95 -57.86
C SER A 49 6.34 12.46 -57.56
N SER A 50 5.23 11.70 -57.44
CA SER A 50 4.80 10.58 -58.32
C SER A 50 4.80 9.12 -57.77
N SER A 51 3.57 8.60 -57.61
CA SER A 51 3.02 7.28 -58.06
C SER A 51 3.54 5.99 -57.35
N THR A 52 2.82 4.90 -57.04
CA THR A 52 1.54 4.23 -57.44
C THR A 52 1.39 3.02 -56.46
N ALA A 53 0.27 2.75 -55.77
CA ALA A 53 -0.93 1.95 -56.09
C ALA A 53 -0.79 0.40 -56.27
N GLY A 54 -1.66 -0.35 -55.55
CA GLY A 54 -2.08 -1.76 -55.75
C GLY A 54 -2.54 -2.40 -54.40
N THR A 55 -3.81 -2.63 -54.00
CA THR A 55 -5.04 -3.25 -54.60
C THR A 55 -4.88 -4.77 -54.77
N SER A 56 -5.74 -5.73 -54.39
CA SER A 56 -6.98 -5.88 -53.59
C SER A 56 -7.31 -7.40 -53.41
N SER A 57 -8.07 -7.71 -52.35
CA SER A 57 -9.14 -8.71 -52.10
C SER A 57 -9.49 -9.87 -53.07
N SER A 58 -9.87 -11.06 -52.53
CA SER A 58 -11.27 -11.62 -52.50
C SER A 58 -11.39 -13.18 -52.32
N SER A 59 -12.17 -13.59 -51.31
CA SER A 59 -13.33 -14.53 -51.17
C SER A 59 -13.52 -15.94 -51.81
N ASP A 60 -14.26 -16.76 -51.02
CA ASP A 60 -15.24 -17.87 -51.30
C ASP A 60 -14.72 -19.32 -51.58
N ALA A 61 -15.37 -20.45 -51.24
CA ALA A 61 -16.50 -20.87 -50.37
C ALA A 61 -16.65 -22.43 -50.37
N SER A 62 -17.28 -22.99 -49.31
CA SER A 62 -18.17 -24.19 -49.21
C SER A 62 -17.75 -25.65 -49.52
N GLY A 63 -18.26 -26.60 -48.69
CA GLY A 63 -18.57 -27.98 -49.09
C GLY A 63 -18.56 -29.06 -47.97
N SER A 64 -19.73 -29.62 -47.64
CA SER A 64 -20.03 -30.65 -46.61
C SER A 64 -19.84 -32.10 -47.08
N ASP A 65 -19.71 -33.08 -46.18
CA ASP A 65 -20.36 -34.41 -46.29
C ASP A 65 -20.26 -35.28 -45.01
N SER A 66 -21.25 -36.17 -44.81
CA SER A 66 -21.50 -37.04 -43.64
C SER A 66 -21.23 -38.52 -43.96
N SER A 67 -20.99 -39.39 -42.96
CA SER A 67 -21.34 -40.84 -42.97
C SER A 67 -21.11 -41.55 -41.61
N SER A 68 -22.09 -42.35 -41.19
CA SER A 68 -22.16 -43.22 -40.00
C SER A 68 -21.56 -44.63 -40.20
N SER A 69 -21.32 -45.40 -39.13
CA SER A 69 -21.56 -46.86 -39.05
C SER A 69 -21.50 -47.42 -37.61
N ASP A 70 -22.45 -48.31 -37.32
CA ASP A 70 -22.74 -49.07 -36.09
C ASP A 70 -21.78 -50.24 -35.77
N GLY A 71 -21.78 -50.69 -34.51
CA GLY A 71 -21.20 -51.98 -34.06
C GLY A 71 -21.63 -52.39 -32.64
N THR A 72 -22.39 -53.50 -32.56
CA THR A 72 -23.25 -54.01 -31.46
C THR A 72 -22.56 -54.93 -30.40
N SER A 73 -22.97 -54.76 -29.13
CA SER A 73 -23.20 -55.66 -27.94
C SER A 73 -22.29 -56.84 -27.47
N ASP A 74 -21.88 -56.75 -26.18
CA ASP A 74 -21.96 -57.67 -24.99
C ASP A 74 -21.51 -59.17 -25.03
N PRO A 75 -21.35 -59.91 -23.89
CA PRO A 75 -21.18 -59.55 -22.45
C PRO A 75 -20.05 -60.34 -21.72
N THR A 76 -19.71 -59.98 -20.46
CA THR A 76 -19.53 -60.92 -19.30
C THR A 76 -19.10 -60.23 -17.98
N THR A 77 -20.07 -60.10 -17.07
CA THR A 77 -20.05 -60.43 -15.63
C THR A 77 -18.90 -60.02 -14.69
N THR A 78 -19.20 -59.00 -13.87
CA THR A 78 -19.13 -58.92 -12.38
C THR A 78 -17.86 -59.34 -11.62
N THR A 79 -17.29 -58.41 -10.83
CA THR A 79 -17.40 -58.40 -9.35
C THR A 79 -17.06 -57.01 -8.81
N ASP A 80 -17.88 -56.55 -7.87
CA ASP A 80 -17.90 -55.28 -7.14
C ASP A 80 -16.63 -54.97 -6.31
N ASP A 81 -16.23 -53.69 -6.25
CA ASP A 81 -16.03 -52.93 -4.99
C ASP A 81 -15.89 -51.41 -5.28
N PRO A 82 -16.51 -50.50 -4.50
CA PRO A 82 -16.67 -49.10 -4.86
C PRO A 82 -15.66 -48.17 -4.16
N SER A 83 -14.97 -47.34 -4.96
CA SER A 83 -14.45 -46.04 -4.50
C SER A 83 -14.43 -45.07 -5.67
N SER A 84 -15.63 -44.63 -6.06
CA SER A 84 -15.86 -43.37 -6.79
C SER A 84 -15.69 -42.24 -5.76
N SER A 85 -14.96 -41.15 -6.01
CA SER A 85 -15.22 -40.25 -7.12
C SER A 85 -13.98 -39.46 -7.54
N GLY A 86 -13.35 -39.89 -8.63
CA GLY A 86 -12.77 -38.96 -9.59
C GLY A 86 -13.93 -38.34 -10.36
N THR A 87 -14.30 -37.12 -9.99
CA THR A 87 -15.33 -36.37 -10.73
C THR A 87 -14.67 -35.78 -11.96
N ASP A 88 -15.06 -36.32 -13.11
CA ASP A 88 -15.06 -35.65 -14.42
C ASP A 88 -15.69 -34.26 -14.26
N CYS A 89 -14.87 -33.23 -14.04
CA CYS A 89 -15.34 -31.85 -14.12
C CYS A 89 -15.24 -31.42 -15.58
N GLY A 90 -16.38 -30.98 -16.13
CA GLY A 90 -16.42 -30.28 -17.40
C GLY A 90 -15.63 -28.98 -17.36
N PHE A 91 -15.69 -28.21 -18.45
CA PHE A 91 -14.95 -26.97 -18.79
C PHE A 91 -14.65 -25.95 -17.67
N ILE A 92 -15.24 -26.06 -16.48
CA ILE A 92 -14.80 -25.38 -15.25
C ILE A 92 -14.84 -26.38 -14.09
N CYS A 93 -13.70 -26.70 -13.48
CA CYS A 93 -13.63 -27.43 -12.21
C CYS A 93 -13.81 -26.45 -11.04
N PRO A 94 -14.48 -26.82 -9.94
CA PRO A 94 -14.51 -26.02 -8.73
C PRO A 94 -13.11 -26.04 -8.10
N GLY A 95 -12.31 -25.04 -8.51
CA GLY A 95 -10.87 -24.92 -8.33
C GLY A 95 -10.24 -23.97 -9.36
N ASP A 96 -10.90 -23.80 -10.53
CA ASP A 96 -10.53 -22.86 -11.60
C ASP A 96 -11.21 -21.48 -11.45
N MET A 97 -11.74 -21.16 -10.27
CA MET A 97 -11.92 -19.76 -9.92
C MET A 97 -10.56 -19.32 -9.41
N ASP A 98 -9.74 -18.77 -10.32
CA ASP A 98 -8.54 -18.02 -9.96
C ASP A 98 -8.84 -17.20 -8.70
N ASN A 99 -8.13 -17.49 -7.60
CA ASN A 99 -8.28 -16.80 -6.33
C ASN A 99 -7.99 -15.31 -6.56
N VAL A 100 -9.03 -14.51 -6.80
CA VAL A 100 -8.92 -13.04 -6.96
C VAL A 100 -8.86 -12.37 -5.57
N GLY A 101 -8.03 -12.90 -4.69
CA GLY A 101 -7.91 -12.44 -3.31
C GLY A 101 -6.70 -13.02 -2.60
N PRO A 102 -6.37 -12.50 -1.41
CA PRO A 102 -5.25 -12.98 -0.61
C PRO A 102 -5.33 -14.50 -0.42
N GLN A 103 -4.26 -15.21 -0.76
CA GLN A 103 -4.23 -16.67 -0.73
C GLN A 103 -4.01 -17.24 0.67
N CYS A 104 -3.45 -16.42 1.56
CA CYS A 104 -3.07 -16.80 2.90
C CYS A 104 -3.17 -15.60 3.85
N ASP A 105 -3.27 -15.86 5.15
CA ASP A 105 -3.21 -14.85 6.20
C ASP A 105 -1.76 -14.72 6.73
N PRO A 106 -1.13 -13.53 6.58
CA PRO A 106 0.23 -13.28 7.06
C PRO A 106 0.41 -13.56 8.55
N ALA A 107 -0.63 -13.40 9.37
CA ALA A 107 -0.56 -13.61 10.81
C ALA A 107 -0.55 -15.11 11.17
N SER A 108 -1.49 -15.88 10.62
CA SER A 108 -1.60 -17.32 10.91
C SER A 108 -0.60 -18.19 10.14
N GLN A 109 0.03 -17.65 9.08
CA GLN A 109 1.02 -18.36 8.27
C GLN A 109 0.47 -19.70 7.73
N ASP A 110 -0.79 -19.69 7.29
CA ASP A 110 -1.65 -20.82 6.91
C ASP A 110 -1.34 -21.40 5.51
N CYS A 111 -0.06 -21.39 5.14
CA CYS A 111 0.47 -22.05 3.94
C CYS A 111 0.86 -23.52 4.21
N PRO A 112 0.92 -24.36 3.16
CA PRO A 112 1.44 -25.72 3.24
C PRO A 112 2.82 -25.83 3.91
N ASP A 113 3.16 -27.05 4.33
CA ASP A 113 4.44 -27.34 4.96
C ASP A 113 5.62 -26.94 4.06
N GLY A 114 6.58 -26.19 4.61
CA GLY A 114 7.73 -25.67 3.88
C GLY A 114 7.49 -24.31 3.20
N GLU A 115 6.27 -23.78 3.23
CA GLU A 115 5.93 -22.48 2.67
C GLU A 115 5.65 -21.43 3.77
N LYS A 116 5.87 -20.16 3.42
CA LYS A 116 5.50 -18.98 4.20
C LYS A 116 4.46 -18.16 3.46
N CYS A 117 3.60 -17.49 4.21
CA CYS A 117 2.71 -16.48 3.67
C CYS A 117 3.48 -15.16 3.61
N THR A 118 3.61 -14.58 2.41
CA THR A 118 4.25 -13.27 2.23
C THR A 118 3.33 -12.31 1.48
N PRO A 119 3.25 -11.05 1.93
CA PRO A 119 2.69 -9.96 1.11
C PRO A 119 3.49 -9.77 -0.17
N TYR A 120 2.81 -9.46 -1.27
CA TYR A 120 3.39 -9.18 -2.57
C TYR A 120 2.58 -8.13 -3.34
N VAL A 121 3.16 -7.66 -4.44
CA VAL A 121 2.51 -6.73 -5.37
C VAL A 121 1.84 -7.55 -6.46
N GLU A 122 0.51 -7.54 -6.53
CA GLU A 122 -0.25 -8.31 -7.52
C GLU A 122 -0.10 -7.72 -8.92
N GLU A 123 -0.23 -6.40 -9.06
CA GLU A 123 0.00 -5.69 -10.31
C GLU A 123 1.39 -5.01 -10.35
N PRO A 124 2.28 -5.41 -11.27
CA PRO A 124 3.60 -4.79 -11.39
C PRO A 124 3.53 -3.27 -11.55
N GLY A 125 4.33 -2.55 -10.77
CA GLY A 125 4.43 -1.08 -10.82
C GLY A 125 3.68 -0.33 -9.71
N TYR A 126 2.98 -1.04 -8.82
CA TYR A 126 2.47 -0.46 -7.57
C TYR A 126 3.60 -0.23 -6.54
N CYS A 127 3.45 0.80 -5.72
CA CYS A 127 4.44 1.16 -4.69
C CYS A 127 4.53 0.16 -3.55
N CYS A 128 3.46 -0.62 -3.36
CA CYS A 128 3.07 -1.14 -2.07
C CYS A 128 2.41 -2.51 -2.27
N VAL A 129 2.68 -3.45 -1.37
CA VAL A 129 2.05 -4.78 -1.40
C VAL A 129 0.56 -4.66 -1.15
N ASP A 130 -0.23 -5.39 -1.93
CA ASP A 130 -1.70 -5.31 -1.99
C ASP A 130 -2.37 -6.69 -1.95
N SER A 131 -1.60 -7.76 -2.01
CA SER A 131 -2.09 -9.14 -1.90
C SER A 131 -1.10 -10.03 -1.13
N THR A 132 -1.49 -11.27 -0.86
CA THR A 132 -0.69 -12.27 -0.12
C THR A 132 -0.67 -13.61 -0.85
N HIS A 133 0.48 -14.29 -0.84
CA HIS A 133 0.63 -15.62 -1.45
C HIS A 133 1.55 -16.54 -0.66
N CYS A 134 1.40 -17.85 -0.89
CA CYS A 134 2.26 -18.86 -0.31
C CYS A 134 3.49 -19.10 -1.19
N VAL A 135 4.67 -18.99 -0.60
CA VAL A 135 5.95 -19.22 -1.28
C VAL A 135 6.86 -20.12 -0.46
N GLN A 136 7.72 -20.87 -1.13
CA GLN A 136 8.74 -21.67 -0.48
C GLN A 136 9.64 -20.80 0.40
N VAL A 137 9.91 -21.25 1.62
CA VAL A 137 10.85 -20.57 2.52
C VAL A 137 12.25 -20.66 1.91
N SER A 138 12.82 -19.52 1.54
CA SER A 138 14.11 -19.42 0.85
C SER A 138 15.26 -18.99 1.77
N GLY A 139 14.98 -18.54 3.00
CA GLY A 139 15.97 -18.12 3.97
C GLY A 139 15.52 -18.24 5.42
N ASP A 140 16.42 -17.91 6.34
CA ASP A 140 16.30 -18.11 7.77
C ASP A 140 16.59 -16.84 8.60
N LYS A 141 16.70 -15.68 7.94
CA LYS A 141 16.95 -14.39 8.58
C LYS A 141 15.82 -13.98 9.51
N GLN A 142 16.19 -13.38 10.64
CA GLN A 142 15.31 -13.06 11.76
C GLN A 142 15.11 -11.55 11.89
N PHE A 143 14.31 -11.13 12.87
CA PHE A 143 14.08 -9.72 13.19
C PHE A 143 15.38 -8.89 13.20
N GLY A 144 15.38 -7.80 12.43
CA GLY A 144 16.51 -6.86 12.37
C GLY A 144 17.65 -7.28 11.42
N ASP A 145 17.66 -8.50 10.91
CA ASP A 145 18.67 -8.92 9.93
C ASP A 145 18.44 -8.22 8.59
N THR A 146 19.54 -7.81 7.94
CA THR A 146 19.48 -7.30 6.56
C THR A 146 19.06 -8.41 5.60
N CYS A 147 18.02 -8.17 4.81
CA CYS A 147 17.42 -9.13 3.88
C CYS A 147 17.48 -8.65 2.43
N THR A 148 17.18 -9.56 1.50
CA THR A 148 16.99 -9.25 0.08
C THR A 148 15.62 -9.77 -0.36
N ARG A 149 14.83 -8.88 -0.99
CA ARG A 149 13.52 -9.16 -1.56
C ARG A 149 13.61 -9.21 -3.08
N ASP A 150 13.02 -10.23 -3.69
CA ASP A 150 12.75 -10.30 -5.12
C ASP A 150 11.26 -10.08 -5.41
N GLU A 151 10.84 -10.26 -6.67
CA GLU A 151 9.46 -9.98 -7.09
C GLU A 151 8.44 -10.94 -6.45
N ASN A 152 8.87 -12.11 -5.98
CA ASN A 152 7.98 -13.17 -5.50
C ASN A 152 8.17 -13.48 -4.01
N THR A 153 9.38 -13.32 -3.46
CA THR A 153 9.71 -13.70 -2.08
C THR A 153 10.87 -12.87 -1.52
N ASP A 154 11.30 -13.23 -0.31
CA ASP A 154 12.48 -12.69 0.34
C ASP A 154 13.17 -13.76 1.19
N ASP A 155 14.42 -13.51 1.57
CA ASP A 155 15.25 -14.42 2.35
C ASP A 155 15.04 -14.34 3.88
N CYS A 156 13.95 -13.72 4.35
CA CYS A 156 13.52 -13.81 5.75
C CYS A 156 12.86 -15.16 6.07
N ALA A 157 12.94 -15.56 7.33
CA ALA A 157 12.29 -16.76 7.84
C ALA A 157 10.75 -16.70 7.72
N LYS A 158 10.09 -17.85 7.90
CA LYS A 158 8.62 -17.93 7.99
C LYS A 158 8.11 -17.02 9.13
N GLY A 159 7.07 -16.24 8.86
CA GLY A 159 6.55 -15.24 9.80
C GLY A 159 7.27 -13.88 9.76
N PHE A 160 8.20 -13.69 8.83
CA PHE A 160 8.89 -12.42 8.62
C PHE A 160 8.75 -11.94 7.18
N PHE A 161 8.83 -10.63 7.01
CA PHE A 161 8.77 -9.93 5.73
C PHE A 161 9.98 -9.03 5.57
N CYS A 162 10.59 -9.03 4.39
CA CYS A 162 11.68 -8.11 4.09
C CYS A 162 11.15 -6.73 3.73
N MET A 163 11.17 -5.80 4.69
CA MET A 163 10.79 -4.42 4.47
C MET A 163 11.93 -3.67 3.77
N THR A 164 11.73 -3.33 2.50
CA THR A 164 12.61 -2.44 1.74
C THR A 164 12.17 -0.98 1.93
N LYS A 165 12.78 -0.04 1.20
CA LYS A 165 12.43 1.40 1.27
C LYS A 165 10.92 1.66 1.09
N THR A 166 10.26 0.85 0.27
CA THR A 166 8.80 0.86 0.11
C THR A 166 8.35 -0.58 0.04
N SER A 167 7.26 -0.95 0.71
CA SER A 167 6.84 -2.37 0.81
C SER A 167 6.75 -3.14 -0.51
N GLY A 168 6.41 -2.48 -1.63
CA GLY A 168 6.33 -3.10 -2.96
C GLY A 168 7.65 -3.21 -3.73
N SER A 169 8.75 -2.63 -3.25
CA SER A 169 10.04 -2.63 -3.96
C SER A 169 10.85 -3.90 -3.68
N THR A 170 11.60 -4.35 -4.70
CA THR A 170 12.64 -5.38 -4.57
C THR A 170 13.97 -4.76 -4.13
N GLY A 171 14.91 -5.58 -3.66
CA GLY A 171 16.24 -5.16 -3.23
C GLY A 171 16.49 -5.40 -1.73
N GLU A 172 17.41 -4.62 -1.17
CA GLU A 172 17.83 -4.76 0.23
C GLU A 172 16.80 -4.15 1.19
N GLY A 173 16.64 -4.78 2.35
CA GLY A 173 15.73 -4.35 3.40
C GLY A 173 16.11 -4.90 4.76
N ILE A 174 15.16 -4.87 5.69
CA ILE A 174 15.28 -5.47 7.03
C ILE A 174 14.11 -6.42 7.27
N CYS A 175 14.39 -7.59 7.85
CA CYS A 175 13.34 -8.52 8.24
C CYS A 175 12.54 -7.98 9.42
N LEU A 176 11.24 -7.78 9.21
CA LEU A 176 10.28 -7.40 10.24
C LEU A 176 9.27 -8.54 10.47
N PRO A 177 8.79 -8.75 11.72
CA PRO A 177 7.87 -9.84 12.05
C PRO A 177 6.48 -9.49 11.56
N LEU A 178 5.80 -10.45 10.95
CA LEU A 178 4.37 -10.35 10.65
C LEU A 178 3.58 -10.57 11.95
N CYS A 179 2.52 -9.79 12.16
CA CYS A 179 1.72 -9.81 13.38
C CYS A 179 0.22 -9.99 13.13
N ASP A 180 -0.53 -10.37 14.17
CA ASP A 180 -1.99 -10.44 14.14
C ASP A 180 -2.57 -9.11 14.64
N ILE A 181 -3.24 -8.35 13.78
CA ILE A 181 -3.86 -7.07 14.14
C ILE A 181 -4.98 -7.26 15.19
N ASN A 182 -5.67 -8.40 15.18
CA ASN A 182 -6.85 -8.64 16.02
C ASN A 182 -6.48 -9.11 17.43
N ASN A 183 -5.39 -9.85 17.57
CA ASN A 183 -4.88 -10.32 18.86
C ASN A 183 -3.59 -9.61 19.28
N GLY A 184 -3.19 -8.58 18.55
CA GLY A 184 -1.95 -7.81 18.75
C GLY A 184 -0.67 -8.54 18.37
N GLY A 185 -0.66 -9.88 18.28
CA GLY A 185 0.59 -10.66 18.21
C GLY A 185 1.54 -10.35 19.37
N SER A 186 2.63 -11.10 19.54
CA SER A 186 3.64 -10.80 20.57
C SER A 186 4.65 -9.77 20.06
N CYS A 187 4.21 -8.58 19.62
CA CYS A 187 5.15 -7.53 19.24
C CYS A 187 5.96 -6.99 20.43
N ASP A 188 5.49 -7.25 21.66
CA ASP A 188 6.19 -6.98 22.92
C ASP A 188 7.60 -7.61 22.96
N GLU A 189 7.77 -8.80 22.37
CA GLU A 189 9.08 -9.49 22.27
C GLU A 189 10.09 -8.66 21.47
N PHE A 190 9.58 -7.90 20.50
CA PHE A 190 10.35 -7.04 19.60
C PHE A 190 10.35 -5.57 20.06
N GLY A 191 9.82 -5.27 21.25
CA GLY A 191 9.71 -3.91 21.77
C GLY A 191 8.76 -3.01 20.97
N GLY A 192 7.84 -3.61 20.22
CA GLY A 192 7.02 -2.92 19.24
C GLY A 192 5.52 -3.11 19.43
N ASP A 193 4.76 -2.45 18.56
CA ASP A 193 3.34 -2.67 18.38
C ASP A 193 3.06 -3.30 17.02
N CYS A 194 1.97 -4.06 16.92
CA CYS A 194 1.45 -4.45 15.62
C CYS A 194 0.81 -3.24 14.93
N VAL A 195 1.29 -2.93 13.73
CA VAL A 195 0.78 -1.84 12.87
C VAL A 195 0.27 -2.44 11.58
N ALA A 196 -0.95 -2.08 11.21
CA ALA A 196 -1.59 -2.51 9.98
C ALA A 196 -1.26 -1.54 8.83
N PHE A 197 -0.41 -1.96 7.91
CA PHE A 197 -0.18 -1.22 6.66
C PHE A 197 -1.02 -1.80 5.52
N ASN A 198 -1.28 -0.98 4.51
CA ASN A 198 -1.96 -1.34 3.27
C ASN A 198 -3.28 -2.10 3.52
N ASP A 199 -4.17 -1.49 4.30
CA ASP A 199 -5.47 -2.07 4.67
C ASP A 199 -5.39 -3.44 5.36
N GLY A 200 -4.29 -3.69 6.07
CA GLY A 200 -4.03 -4.91 6.82
C GLY A 200 -3.38 -6.03 6.02
N ILE A 201 -3.06 -5.81 4.75
CA ILE A 201 -2.27 -6.75 3.93
C ILE A 201 -0.85 -6.92 4.48
N LEU A 202 -0.31 -5.86 5.09
CA LEU A 202 1.04 -5.87 5.65
C LEU A 202 1.00 -5.51 7.15
N PRO A 203 0.66 -6.47 8.02
CA PRO A 203 0.72 -6.27 9.46
C PRO A 203 2.14 -6.53 9.97
N LEU A 204 2.80 -5.52 10.52
CA LEU A 204 4.18 -5.64 10.99
C LEU A 204 4.33 -5.23 12.45
N CYS A 205 5.21 -5.94 13.17
CA CYS A 205 5.69 -5.46 14.46
C CYS A 205 6.72 -4.36 14.22
N GLU A 206 6.40 -3.15 14.66
CA GLU A 206 7.24 -1.97 14.50
C GLU A 206 7.64 -1.44 15.88
N SER A 207 8.92 -1.12 16.04
CA SER A 207 9.45 -0.64 17.32
C SER A 207 8.86 0.72 17.68
N LYS A 208 8.46 0.90 18.93
CA LYS A 208 7.99 2.20 19.45
C LYS A 208 9.13 3.19 19.51
N CYS A 209 8.81 4.47 19.41
CA CYS A 209 9.79 5.54 19.52
C CYS A 209 9.16 6.83 20.05
N ASP A 210 10.01 7.73 20.51
CA ASP A 210 9.65 9.08 20.91
C ASP A 210 9.98 10.06 19.76
N PRO A 211 8.96 10.74 19.18
CA PRO A 211 9.16 11.62 18.04
C PRO A 211 9.88 12.93 18.39
N LEU A 212 9.97 13.32 19.66
CA LEU A 212 10.72 14.52 20.08
C LEU A 212 12.22 14.28 20.08
N ILE A 213 12.66 13.05 20.41
CA ILE A 213 14.09 12.70 20.48
C ILE A 213 14.58 11.82 19.33
N GLN A 214 13.68 11.25 18.51
CA GLN A 214 14.00 10.42 17.34
C GLN A 214 14.92 9.24 17.70
N ASP A 215 14.53 8.44 18.68
CA ASP A 215 15.32 7.35 19.29
C ASP A 215 15.30 6.02 18.52
N CYS A 216 15.21 6.08 17.19
CA CYS A 216 15.25 4.91 16.34
C CYS A 216 16.68 4.45 16.01
N GLU A 217 16.93 3.14 16.07
CA GLU A 217 18.22 2.56 15.72
C GLU A 217 18.34 2.33 14.20
N GLY A 218 19.54 2.55 13.67
CA GLY A 218 19.87 2.28 12.26
C GLY A 218 20.03 3.52 11.39
N ASP A 219 20.70 3.35 10.25
CA ASP A 219 20.89 4.42 9.28
C ASP A 219 19.60 4.65 8.48
N ASN A 220 19.19 5.91 8.29
CA ASN A 220 17.98 6.30 7.56
C ASN A 220 16.66 5.76 8.16
N VAL A 221 16.64 5.46 9.46
CA VAL A 221 15.44 5.12 10.22
C VAL A 221 14.98 6.36 10.99
N GLY A 222 13.68 6.62 11.02
CA GLY A 222 13.09 7.76 11.72
C GLY A 222 11.89 7.34 12.55
N CYS A 223 11.50 8.17 13.50
CA CYS A 223 10.31 7.98 14.31
C CYS A 223 9.11 8.68 13.65
N TYR A 224 8.18 7.89 13.13
CA TYR A 224 7.07 8.35 12.30
C TYR A 224 5.72 8.17 12.99
N ALA A 225 4.84 9.16 12.82
CA ALA A 225 3.51 9.14 13.40
C ALA A 225 2.55 8.22 12.61
N VAL A 226 1.89 7.32 13.31
CA VAL A 226 0.73 6.56 12.85
C VAL A 226 -0.48 7.07 13.64
N LEU A 227 -0.88 8.31 13.36
CA LEU A 227 -1.89 9.04 14.14
C LEU A 227 -3.26 8.34 14.17
N ALA A 228 -3.59 7.51 13.17
CA ALA A 228 -4.82 6.74 13.17
C ALA A 228 -4.86 5.67 14.29
N ASP A 229 -3.69 5.25 14.77
CA ASP A 229 -3.53 4.23 15.81
C ASP A 229 -2.94 4.79 17.11
N ASP A 230 -2.83 6.12 17.24
CA ASP A 230 -2.25 6.83 18.38
C ASP A 230 -0.81 6.38 18.74
N LYS A 231 0.01 6.09 17.72
CA LYS A 231 1.37 5.53 17.88
C LYS A 231 2.43 6.30 17.11
N PHE A 232 3.67 6.11 17.54
CA PHE A 232 4.88 6.43 16.78
C PHE A 232 5.74 5.19 16.65
N ILE A 233 6.27 4.99 15.44
CA ILE A 233 7.04 3.80 15.11
C ILE A 233 8.32 4.11 14.34
N CYS A 234 9.36 3.33 14.62
CA CYS A 234 10.59 3.35 13.86
C CYS A 234 10.37 2.70 12.50
N ALA A 235 10.60 3.47 11.45
CA ALA A 235 10.47 2.98 10.08
C ALA A 235 11.60 3.53 9.22
N GLN A 236 11.87 2.86 8.10
CA GLN A 236 12.81 3.39 7.13
C GLN A 236 12.25 4.65 6.47
N SER A 237 13.11 5.63 6.21
CA SER A 237 12.76 6.87 5.54
C SER A 237 12.27 6.60 4.11
N GLY A 238 11.07 7.08 3.79
CA GLY A 238 10.43 6.90 2.49
C GLY A 238 10.65 8.05 1.50
N TYR A 239 11.13 9.20 1.98
CA TYR A 239 11.32 10.40 1.15
C TYR A 239 12.48 10.28 0.15
N GLU A 240 12.42 11.11 -0.90
CA GLU A 240 13.50 11.27 -1.87
C GLU A 240 14.51 12.35 -1.43
N ASP A 241 15.70 12.35 -2.03
CA ASP A 241 16.72 13.36 -1.73
C ASP A 241 16.19 14.78 -1.95
N GLY A 242 16.26 15.60 -0.90
CA GLY A 242 15.77 16.97 -0.93
C GLY A 242 14.27 17.15 -0.72
N LYS A 243 13.51 16.07 -0.49
CA LYS A 243 12.06 16.08 -0.19
C LYS A 243 11.77 15.80 1.29
N GLY A 244 10.50 15.90 1.67
CA GLY A 244 10.00 15.62 3.02
C GLY A 244 10.31 16.70 4.05
N ASN A 245 10.64 17.92 3.61
CA ASN A 245 10.83 19.07 4.48
C ASN A 245 9.48 19.64 4.93
N ASP A 246 9.51 20.56 5.89
CA ASP A 246 8.34 21.33 6.30
C ASP A 246 7.66 22.00 5.09
N GLY A 247 6.34 21.83 4.99
CA GLY A 247 5.52 22.31 3.88
C GLY A 247 5.62 21.52 2.57
N ASP A 248 6.51 20.53 2.45
CA ASP A 248 6.56 19.65 1.27
C ASP A 248 5.31 18.75 1.20
N ASP A 249 4.91 18.40 -0.01
CA ASP A 249 3.82 17.48 -0.29
C ASP A 249 4.11 16.07 0.25
N CYS A 250 3.08 15.41 0.79
CA CYS A 250 3.24 14.11 1.42
C CYS A 250 2.03 13.20 1.18
N TYR A 251 2.26 11.89 1.18
CA TYR A 251 1.23 10.89 0.85
C TYR A 251 1.16 9.74 1.87
N THR A 252 2.29 9.45 2.52
CA THR A 252 2.45 8.35 3.49
C THR A 252 3.11 8.87 4.76
N VAL A 253 3.06 8.08 5.84
CA VAL A 253 3.70 8.42 7.12
C VAL A 253 5.22 8.62 7.00
N GLN A 254 5.86 7.93 6.04
CA GLN A 254 7.30 8.00 5.76
C GLN A 254 7.68 9.04 4.68
N SER A 255 6.71 9.77 4.13
CA SER A 255 6.96 10.81 3.10
C SER A 255 7.68 12.04 3.66
N CYS A 256 7.59 12.24 4.98
CA CYS A 256 8.20 13.35 5.68
C CYS A 256 9.55 12.94 6.28
N LYS A 257 10.42 13.91 6.54
CA LYS A 257 11.63 13.66 7.33
C LYS A 257 11.28 13.37 8.79
N ALA A 258 12.17 12.65 9.47
CA ALA A 258 12.14 12.44 10.91
C ALA A 258 11.88 13.78 11.65
N GLY A 259 10.95 13.76 12.62
CA GLY A 259 10.49 14.95 13.32
C GLY A 259 9.36 15.73 12.61
N LEU A 260 8.83 15.21 11.50
CA LEU A 260 7.68 15.79 10.80
C LEU A 260 6.59 14.74 10.56
N VAL A 261 5.35 15.20 10.45
CA VAL A 261 4.14 14.39 10.26
C VAL A 261 3.39 14.84 9.01
N CYS A 262 2.86 13.89 8.24
CA CYS A 262 2.05 14.20 7.06
C CYS A 262 0.62 14.60 7.45
N ILE A 263 0.29 15.89 7.40
CA ILE A 263 -0.97 16.46 7.88
C ILE A 263 -1.81 16.98 6.71
N GLY A 264 -3.14 16.90 6.83
CA GLY A 264 -4.06 17.45 5.83
C GLY A 264 -4.00 18.97 5.74
N ALA A 265 -4.06 19.49 4.51
CA ALA A 265 -3.89 20.92 4.24
C ALA A 265 -4.85 21.85 4.99
N GLY A 266 -6.02 21.36 5.41
CA GLY A 266 -6.98 22.14 6.18
C GLY A 266 -6.50 22.55 7.58
N ALA A 267 -5.46 21.91 8.11
CA ALA A 267 -4.88 22.21 9.43
C ALA A 267 -3.52 22.92 9.34
N LEU A 268 -3.05 23.26 8.13
CA LEU A 268 -1.73 23.85 7.89
C LEU A 268 -1.85 25.18 7.14
N GLU A 269 -0.94 26.11 7.42
CA GLU A 269 -0.82 27.32 6.62
C GLU A 269 0.10 27.07 5.42
N GLY A 270 -0.28 27.56 4.23
CA GLY A 270 0.60 27.52 3.06
C GLY A 270 0.81 26.13 2.43
N CYS A 271 0.08 25.09 2.86
CA CYS A 271 0.09 23.79 2.20
C CYS A 271 -0.60 23.87 0.84
N ASN A 272 0.17 23.67 -0.24
CA ASN A 272 -0.29 23.79 -1.63
C ASN A 272 -0.73 22.44 -2.26
N SER A 273 -0.84 21.41 -1.43
CA SER A 273 -1.22 20.04 -1.81
C SER A 273 -2.37 19.56 -0.93
N GLU A 274 -2.82 18.31 -1.09
CA GLU A 274 -3.87 17.76 -0.20
C GLU A 274 -3.36 17.55 1.23
N ARG A 275 -2.07 17.24 1.36
CA ARG A 275 -1.37 17.04 2.63
C ARG A 275 0.06 17.56 2.51
N CYS A 276 0.60 18.09 3.61
CA CYS A 276 1.99 18.52 3.69
C CYS A 276 2.64 18.05 4.98
N CYS A 277 3.97 18.00 4.99
CA CYS A 277 4.75 17.70 6.19
C CYS A 277 4.70 18.88 7.16
N SER A 278 4.42 18.60 8.43
CA SER A 278 4.41 19.58 9.52
C SER A 278 5.28 19.11 10.70
N PRO A 279 6.03 20.00 11.37
CA PRO A 279 6.90 19.64 12.49
C PRO A 279 6.17 19.07 13.70
N VAL A 280 6.83 18.10 14.34
CA VAL A 280 6.56 17.71 15.74
C VAL A 280 7.18 18.77 16.66
N CYS A 281 6.50 19.10 17.75
CA CYS A 281 6.93 20.09 18.72
C CYS A 281 6.66 19.63 20.16
N ASP A 282 7.44 20.14 21.11
CA ASP A 282 7.31 19.81 22.54
C ASP A 282 6.31 20.76 23.23
N LEU A 283 5.19 20.21 23.72
CA LEU A 283 4.16 20.96 24.45
C LEU A 283 4.64 21.42 25.84
N ALA A 284 5.60 20.71 26.44
CA ALA A 284 6.14 21.01 27.76
C ALA A 284 7.17 22.15 27.74
N GLU A 285 7.83 22.39 26.60
CA GLU A 285 8.85 23.45 26.48
C GLU A 285 8.22 24.87 26.58
N MET A 286 6.89 25.00 26.40
CA MET A 286 6.17 26.27 26.38
C MET A 286 6.84 27.33 25.49
N ASN A 287 7.44 26.87 24.38
CA ASN A 287 8.15 27.71 23.44
C ASN A 287 7.16 28.33 22.43
N PRO A 288 6.96 29.66 22.42
CA PRO A 288 6.06 30.31 21.46
C PRO A 288 6.58 30.22 20.01
N ASP A 289 7.89 29.97 19.83
CA ASP A 289 8.55 29.81 18.53
C ASP A 289 8.78 28.32 18.20
N ALA A 290 8.02 27.40 18.84
CA ALA A 290 8.12 25.96 18.58
C ALA A 290 7.74 25.57 17.15
N CYS A 291 6.94 26.42 16.48
CA CYS A 291 6.50 26.22 15.10
C CYS A 291 7.16 27.21 14.15
N PRO A 292 7.67 26.77 12.99
CA PRO A 292 8.33 27.65 12.03
C PRO A 292 7.43 28.73 11.43
N ALA A 293 6.15 28.43 11.26
CA ALA A 293 5.16 29.38 10.76
C ALA A 293 4.53 30.17 11.91
N ASP A 294 4.56 31.50 11.83
CA ASP A 294 4.00 32.41 12.84
C ASP A 294 2.48 32.24 13.07
N THR A 295 1.79 31.59 12.14
CA THR A 295 0.35 31.30 12.17
C THR A 295 0.01 29.95 12.78
N GLU A 296 1.02 29.11 13.01
CA GLU A 296 0.86 27.78 13.58
C GLU A 296 1.26 27.77 15.05
N GLN A 297 0.65 26.88 15.81
CA GLN A 297 0.92 26.68 17.23
C GLN A 297 1.20 25.20 17.49
N CYS A 298 1.98 24.95 18.53
CA CYS A 298 2.21 23.59 18.98
C CYS A 298 0.94 23.06 19.65
N ILE A 299 0.23 22.15 18.96
CA ILE A 299 -1.09 21.67 19.35
C ILE A 299 -1.04 20.14 19.51
N SER A 300 -1.66 19.64 20.59
CA SER A 300 -1.85 18.20 20.78
C SER A 300 -2.72 17.63 19.64
N PRO A 301 -2.27 16.58 18.94
CA PRO A 301 -3.11 15.91 17.93
C PRO A 301 -4.29 15.14 18.54
N TRP A 302 -4.28 14.94 19.87
CA TRP A 302 -5.36 14.31 20.62
C TRP A 302 -6.31 15.33 21.23
N ALA A 303 -7.55 14.89 21.45
CA ALA A 303 -8.49 15.63 22.28
C ALA A 303 -7.95 15.83 23.71
N GLU A 304 -8.43 16.87 24.38
CA GLU A 304 -7.99 17.21 25.73
C GLU A 304 -8.14 16.01 26.68
N GLY A 305 -7.01 15.56 27.24
CA GLY A 305 -6.96 14.44 28.18
C GLY A 305 -7.04 13.04 27.57
N SER A 306 -6.98 12.91 26.23
CA SER A 306 -6.97 11.61 25.55
C SER A 306 -5.61 11.20 24.99
N ALA A 307 -4.58 12.04 25.11
CA ALA A 307 -3.23 11.67 24.68
C ALA A 307 -2.72 10.44 25.45
N PRO A 308 -2.09 9.46 24.77
CA PRO A 308 -1.36 8.39 25.45
C PRO A 308 -0.34 8.98 26.44
N PRO A 309 -0.20 8.42 27.66
CA PRO A 309 0.69 8.97 28.68
C PRO A 309 2.14 9.16 28.22
N GLU A 310 2.63 8.28 27.36
CA GLU A 310 3.98 8.36 26.77
C GLU A 310 4.14 9.47 25.73
N TYR A 311 3.05 10.00 25.17
CA TYR A 311 3.05 11.05 24.16
C TYR A 311 2.34 12.33 24.64
N ALA A 312 2.14 12.47 25.95
CA ALA A 312 1.40 13.60 26.54
C ALA A 312 2.04 14.98 26.23
N ASP A 313 3.35 14.99 25.99
CA ASP A 313 4.13 16.21 25.69
C ASP A 313 4.34 16.40 24.17
N VAL A 314 3.82 15.49 23.34
CA VAL A 314 3.97 15.55 21.88
C VAL A 314 2.88 16.45 21.28
N GLY A 315 3.30 17.49 20.58
CA GLY A 315 2.46 18.34 19.75
C GLY A 315 2.85 18.29 18.27
N ILE A 316 2.00 18.86 17.43
CA ILE A 316 2.23 19.08 16.00
C ILE A 316 1.96 20.56 15.70
N CYS A 317 2.73 21.14 14.79
CA CYS A 317 2.52 22.50 14.34
C CYS A 317 1.31 22.60 13.41
N LEU A 318 0.24 23.21 13.94
CA LEU A 318 -1.05 23.30 13.26
C LEU A 318 -1.60 24.72 13.38
N VAL A 319 -2.45 25.13 12.44
CA VAL A 319 -3.23 26.34 12.57
C VAL A 319 -4.26 26.15 13.71
N PRO A 320 -4.30 27.04 14.71
CA PRO A 320 -5.27 26.94 15.80
C PRO A 320 -6.70 27.19 15.30
N GLU A 321 -7.65 26.38 15.80
CA GLU A 321 -9.10 26.49 15.50
C GLU A 321 -9.78 27.72 16.13
#